data_AF-A0A968NMP7-F1
#
_entry.id   AF-A0A968NMP7-F1
#
_cell.length_a   1.000
_cell.length_b   1.000
_cell.length_c   1.000
_cell.angle_alpha   90.00
_cell.angle_beta   90.00
_cell.angle_gamma   90.00
#
_symmetry.space_group_name_H-M   'P 1'
#
loop_
_entity.id
_entity.type
_entity.pdbx_description
1 polymer ?
#
loop_
_entity_poly.entity_id
_entity_poly.type
_entity_poly.pdbx_seq_one_letter_code
_entity_poly.pdbx_strand_id
1 'polypeptide(L)'
;MGITGGIQPAKLRELMGDLQDTQGEWARFLFLSMTAYPHPMPEDDASFDISELLEGTYRRLMAIAANPEQEFSFDCEGQKLFQSYHYELEVAKHNEPRDGLKAAIAKHQGFAARLSGILYLLWQVRENVTPEKVIPAVFVQMGINLSKFFLGQITLFYANSGVSNSKLAPKLSQIVELAKQASDGRLSNRECSRKLKIKKDENLTLFRELELLGYGKAETKRQGFDFV
;
A
#
# COMPACT_ATOMS: atom_id res chain seq x y z
N MET A 1 11.51 -11.07 -1.61
CA MET A 1 11.01 -12.08 -0.66
C MET A 1 9.84 -11.47 0.10
N GLY A 2 8.61 -11.92 -0.18
CA GLY A 2 7.44 -11.60 0.64
C GLY A 2 7.13 -12.81 1.51
N ILE A 3 6.88 -12.59 2.80
CA ILE A 3 6.33 -13.64 3.66
C ILE A 3 4.83 -13.68 3.36
N THR A 4 4.41 -14.54 2.44
CA THR A 4 3.00 -14.88 2.25
C THR A 4 2.64 -15.97 3.25
N GLY A 5 2.15 -15.53 4.40
CA GLY A 5 1.55 -16.40 5.41
C GLY A 5 0.68 -15.51 6.27
N GLY A 6 -0.52 -15.95 6.60
CA GLY A 6 -1.49 -15.21 7.42
C GLY A 6 -0.99 -15.02 8.85
N ILE A 7 0.03 -14.19 9.03
CA ILE A 7 0.50 -13.76 10.35
C ILE A 7 -0.67 -13.02 10.96
N GLN A 8 -1.22 -13.59 12.03
CA GLN A 8 -2.28 -12.96 12.77
C GLN A 8 -1.81 -11.57 13.25
N PRO A 9 -2.66 -10.52 13.19
CA PRO A 9 -2.26 -9.17 13.57
C PRO A 9 -1.64 -9.06 14.98
N ALA A 10 -1.98 -9.97 15.89
CA ALA A 10 -1.34 -10.07 17.21
C ALA A 10 0.13 -10.48 17.12
N LYS A 11 0.47 -11.49 16.33
CA LYS A 11 1.85 -11.95 16.14
C LYS A 11 2.67 -10.94 15.34
N LEU A 12 2.04 -10.24 14.41
CA LEU A 12 2.69 -9.14 13.69
C LEU A 12 3.07 -8.00 14.64
N ARG A 13 2.17 -7.61 15.56
CA ARG A 13 2.50 -6.60 16.59
C ARG A 13 3.66 -7.04 17.48
N GLU A 14 3.70 -8.31 17.89
CA GLU A 14 4.81 -8.85 18.66
C GLU A 14 6.14 -8.75 17.90
N LEU A 15 6.13 -9.07 16.60
CA LEU A 15 7.32 -8.96 15.72
C LEU A 15 7.75 -7.51 15.48
N MET A 16 6.81 -6.57 15.45
CA MET A 16 7.13 -5.14 15.28
C MET A 16 7.56 -4.45 16.58
N GLY A 17 7.45 -5.13 17.73
CA GLY A 17 7.97 -4.69 19.01
C GLY A 17 7.45 -3.32 19.46
N ASP A 18 8.38 -2.42 19.76
CA ASP A 18 8.11 -1.04 20.19
C ASP A 18 7.86 -0.06 19.02
N LEU A 19 7.81 -0.58 17.79
CA LEU A 19 7.66 0.19 16.56
C LEU A 19 8.80 1.19 16.29
N GLN A 20 9.95 1.06 16.94
CA GLN A 20 11.10 1.93 16.65
C GLN A 20 11.89 1.45 15.43
N ASP A 21 11.84 0.14 15.16
CA ASP A 21 12.57 -0.50 14.06
C ASP A 21 14.04 -0.10 13.97
N THR A 22 14.72 -0.06 15.12
CA THR A 22 16.10 0.44 15.24
C THR A 22 17.09 -0.25 14.30
N GLN A 23 16.81 -1.49 13.88
CA GLN A 23 17.62 -2.29 12.94
C GLN A 23 16.97 -2.46 11.55
N GLY A 24 15.80 -1.86 11.32
CA GLY A 24 15.05 -1.94 10.06
C GLY A 24 14.41 -3.30 9.78
N GLU A 25 14.31 -4.16 10.79
CA GLU A 25 13.93 -5.58 10.67
C GLU A 25 12.62 -5.75 9.93
N TRP A 26 11.60 -4.96 10.25
CA TRP A 26 10.31 -5.08 9.61
C TRP A 26 10.09 -4.09 8.46
N ALA A 27 10.75 -2.92 8.41
CA ALA A 27 10.64 -1.97 7.29
C ALA A 27 11.06 -2.54 5.92
N ARG A 28 11.74 -3.69 5.88
CA ARG A 28 12.15 -4.41 4.67
C ARG A 28 11.05 -5.24 4.02
N PHE A 29 9.87 -5.32 4.63
CA PHE A 29 8.75 -6.10 4.12
C PHE A 29 7.59 -5.22 3.67
N LEU A 30 6.84 -5.72 2.68
CA LEU A 30 5.56 -5.15 2.26
C LEU A 30 4.45 -5.87 3.05
N PHE A 31 3.67 -5.13 3.82
CA PHE A 31 2.61 -5.68 4.66
C PHE A 31 1.25 -5.45 4.05
N LEU A 32 0.39 -6.47 4.12
CA LEU A 32 -1.02 -6.37 3.74
C LEU A 32 -1.88 -6.79 4.92
N SER A 33 -2.75 -5.91 5.39
CA SER A 33 -3.80 -6.27 6.34
C SER A 33 -5.02 -6.72 5.55
N MET A 34 -5.28 -8.03 5.49
CA MET A 34 -6.51 -8.54 4.90
C MET A 34 -7.69 -8.18 5.80
N THR A 35 -8.65 -7.46 5.25
CA THR A 35 -9.93 -7.25 5.94
C THR A 35 -10.70 -8.57 5.94
N ALA A 36 -11.07 -9.05 7.11
CA ALA A 36 -11.90 -10.25 7.25
C ALA A 36 -13.34 -9.92 6.84
N TYR A 37 -13.58 -9.86 5.53
CA TYR A 37 -14.94 -9.88 5.01
C TYR A 37 -15.44 -11.32 4.99
N PRO A 38 -16.62 -11.60 5.56
CA PRO A 38 -17.24 -12.90 5.38
C PRO A 38 -17.56 -13.06 3.89
N HIS A 39 -16.88 -13.99 3.23
CA HIS A 39 -17.22 -14.40 1.88
C HIS A 39 -18.13 -15.63 1.98
N PRO A 40 -19.26 -15.66 1.25
CA PRO A 40 -20.05 -16.88 1.14
C PRO A 40 -19.19 -17.96 0.49
N MET A 41 -19.26 -19.17 1.03
CA MET A 41 -18.70 -20.34 0.35
C MET A 41 -19.43 -20.50 -0.99
N PRO A 42 -18.75 -20.72 -2.11
CA PRO A 42 -19.41 -21.07 -3.36
C PRO A 42 -20.34 -22.27 -3.15
N GLU A 43 -21.55 -22.21 -3.71
CA GLU A 43 -22.55 -23.29 -3.58
C GLU A 43 -22.16 -24.53 -4.41
N ASP A 44 -21.37 -24.32 -5.46
CA ASP A 44 -20.86 -25.36 -6.35
C ASP A 44 -19.40 -25.71 -6.02
N ASP A 45 -19.02 -26.96 -6.27
CA ASP A 45 -17.62 -27.40 -6.25
C ASP A 45 -16.82 -26.66 -7.34
N ALA A 46 -16.16 -25.58 -6.96
CA ALA A 46 -15.28 -24.81 -7.83
C ALA A 46 -13.87 -25.41 -7.78
N SER A 47 -13.48 -26.20 -8.79
CA SER A 47 -12.09 -26.59 -8.99
C SER A 47 -11.35 -25.49 -9.76
N PHE A 48 -10.30 -24.92 -9.16
CA PHE A 48 -9.37 -24.01 -9.84
C PHE A 48 -7.99 -24.66 -9.89
N ASP A 49 -7.51 -24.97 -11.09
CA ASP A 49 -6.12 -25.34 -11.33
C ASP A 49 -5.41 -24.19 -12.03
N ILE A 50 -4.46 -23.58 -11.33
CA ILE A 50 -3.59 -22.51 -11.84
C ILE A 50 -2.15 -22.98 -12.00
N SER A 51 -1.89 -24.27 -11.86
CA SER A 51 -0.53 -24.82 -11.80
C SER A 51 0.24 -24.54 -13.08
N GLU A 52 -0.35 -24.80 -14.25
CA GLU A 52 0.28 -24.51 -15.54
C GLU A 52 0.58 -23.02 -15.74
N LEU A 53 -0.36 -22.15 -15.31
CA LEU A 53 -0.19 -20.70 -15.40
C LEU A 53 0.99 -20.24 -14.55
N LEU A 54 1.06 -20.70 -13.29
CA LEU A 54 2.14 -20.35 -12.37
C LEU A 54 3.47 -20.91 -12.85
N GLU A 55 3.53 -22.20 -13.17
CA GLU A 55 4.75 -22.87 -13.63
C GLU A 55 5.30 -22.21 -14.90
N GLY A 56 4.44 -21.97 -15.89
CA GLY A 56 4.83 -21.30 -17.13
C GLY A 56 5.38 -19.89 -16.87
N THR A 57 4.74 -19.13 -15.98
CA THR A 57 5.18 -17.78 -15.61
C THR A 57 6.55 -17.81 -14.93
N TYR A 58 6.75 -18.70 -13.95
CA TYR A 58 8.04 -18.83 -13.26
C TYR A 58 9.17 -19.25 -14.20
N ARG A 59 8.93 -20.23 -15.08
CA ARG A 59 9.93 -20.68 -16.07
C ARG A 59 10.37 -19.54 -16.99
N ARG A 60 9.43 -18.73 -17.48
CA ARG A 60 9.73 -17.57 -18.34
C ARG A 60 10.50 -16.48 -17.59
N LEU A 61 10.11 -16.18 -16.35
CA LEU A 61 10.85 -15.23 -15.50
C LEU A 61 12.27 -15.72 -15.18
N MET A 62 12.46 -17.02 -14.94
CA MET A 62 13.79 -17.60 -14.73
C MET A 62 14.66 -17.49 -15.98
N ALA A 63 14.10 -17.72 -17.17
CA ALA A 63 14.84 -17.58 -18.43
C ALA A 63 15.30 -16.13 -18.66
N ILE A 64 14.46 -15.16 -18.32
CA ILE A 64 14.82 -13.73 -18.30
C ILE A 64 15.97 -13.52 -17.32
N ALA A 65 15.78 -13.88 -16.05
CA ALA A 65 16.77 -13.66 -14.98
C ALA A 65 18.12 -14.36 -15.18
N ALA A 66 18.18 -15.43 -15.97
CA ALA A 66 19.43 -16.11 -16.31
C ALA A 66 20.34 -15.28 -17.23
N ASN A 67 19.85 -14.19 -17.82
CA ASN A 67 20.65 -13.28 -18.64
C ASN A 67 21.39 -12.24 -17.76
N PRO A 68 22.73 -12.32 -17.63
CA PRO A 68 23.50 -11.45 -16.74
C PRO A 68 23.59 -9.97 -17.20
N GLU A 69 23.18 -9.63 -18.43
CA GLU A 69 23.25 -8.26 -18.97
C GLU A 69 21.90 -7.50 -18.93
N GLN A 70 20.95 -7.99 -18.15
CA GLN A 70 19.63 -7.36 -18.02
C GLN A 70 19.63 -6.25 -16.97
N GLU A 71 20.05 -5.07 -17.41
CA GLU A 71 19.73 -3.82 -16.75
C GLU A 71 18.51 -3.19 -17.42
N PHE A 72 17.53 -2.80 -16.60
CA PHE A 72 16.33 -2.10 -17.05
C PHE A 72 16.40 -0.64 -16.61
N SER A 73 15.96 0.26 -17.48
CA SER A 73 15.82 1.68 -17.19
C SER A 73 14.38 2.13 -17.38
N PHE A 74 14.00 3.24 -16.76
CA PHE A 74 12.71 3.86 -17.04
C PHE A 74 12.80 4.68 -18.33
N ASP A 75 11.70 4.80 -19.06
CA ASP A 75 11.57 5.84 -20.07
C ASP A 75 11.64 7.25 -19.44
N CYS A 76 11.72 8.29 -20.28
CA CYS A 76 11.88 9.67 -19.81
C CYS A 76 10.74 10.12 -18.89
N GLU A 77 9.49 9.77 -19.22
CA GLU A 77 8.32 10.15 -18.43
C GLU A 77 8.26 9.38 -17.11
N GLY A 78 8.53 8.07 -17.12
CA GLY A 78 8.62 7.22 -15.95
C GLY A 78 9.73 7.67 -15.01
N GLN A 79 10.88 8.09 -15.54
CA GLN A 79 11.96 8.65 -14.73
C GLN A 79 11.53 9.92 -13.99
N LYS A 80 10.77 10.82 -14.65
CA LYS A 80 10.22 12.03 -13.99
C LYS A 80 9.22 11.67 -12.89
N LEU A 81 8.31 10.72 -13.15
CA LEU A 81 7.35 10.23 -12.15
C LEU A 81 8.07 9.66 -10.93
N PHE A 82 9.08 8.82 -11.16
CA PHE A 82 9.86 8.23 -10.08
C PHE A 82 10.63 9.29 -9.28
N GLN A 83 11.25 10.27 -9.94
CA GLN A 83 11.95 11.37 -9.26
C GLN A 83 11.00 12.21 -8.38
N SER A 84 9.82 12.54 -8.89
CA SER A 84 8.80 13.26 -8.12
C SER A 84 8.41 12.46 -6.86
N TYR A 85 8.07 11.19 -7.03
CA TYR A 85 7.69 10.33 -5.91
C TYR A 85 8.85 10.10 -4.92
N HIS A 86 10.07 9.95 -5.41
CA HIS A 86 11.25 9.83 -4.57
C HIS A 86 11.42 11.07 -3.67
N TYR A 87 11.26 12.26 -4.24
CA TYR A 87 11.33 13.51 -3.50
C TYR A 87 10.17 13.65 -2.49
N GLU A 88 8.95 13.27 -2.86
CA GLU A 88 7.81 13.18 -1.92
C GLU A 88 8.16 12.33 -0.70
N LEU A 89 8.79 11.18 -0.90
CA LEU A 89 9.23 10.31 0.20
C LEU A 89 10.38 10.90 1.02
N GLU A 90 11.33 11.64 0.42
CA GLU A 90 12.37 12.34 1.17
C GLU A 90 11.78 13.41 2.10
N VAL A 91 10.83 14.20 1.60
CA VAL A 91 10.12 15.20 2.40
C VAL A 91 9.31 14.54 3.51
N ALA A 92 8.56 13.47 3.19
CA ALA A 92 7.80 12.71 4.19
C ALA A 92 8.71 12.12 5.27
N LYS A 93 9.83 11.52 4.88
CA LYS A 93 10.85 10.96 5.78
C LYS A 93 11.41 12.04 6.71
N HIS A 94 11.73 13.21 6.18
CA HIS A 94 12.26 14.33 6.98
C HIS A 94 11.27 14.80 8.05
N ASN A 95 9.99 14.85 7.70
CA ASN A 95 8.91 15.33 8.58
C ASN A 95 8.35 14.28 9.53
N GLU A 96 8.70 12.99 9.37
CA GLU A 96 8.18 11.90 10.19
C GLU A 96 8.95 11.78 11.53
N PRO A 97 8.29 12.02 12.69
CA PRO A 97 8.93 11.91 13.99
C PRO A 97 9.10 10.46 14.47
N ARG A 98 8.38 9.49 13.91
CA ARG A 98 8.43 8.08 14.33
C ARG A 98 9.51 7.34 13.56
N ASP A 99 10.55 6.89 14.26
CA ASP A 99 11.75 6.33 13.62
C ASP A 99 11.46 5.08 12.78
N GLY A 100 10.57 4.20 13.21
CA GLY A 100 10.24 3.03 12.41
C GLY A 100 9.43 3.37 11.14
N LEU A 101 8.55 4.38 11.17
CA LEU A 101 7.90 4.86 9.94
C LEU A 101 8.88 5.59 9.03
N LYS A 102 9.81 6.36 9.58
CA LYS A 102 10.91 6.96 8.83
C LYS A 102 11.74 5.88 8.12
N ALA A 103 12.06 4.79 8.80
CA ALA A 103 12.74 3.63 8.22
C ALA A 103 11.93 2.99 7.09
N ALA A 104 10.62 2.78 7.29
CA ALA A 104 9.72 2.24 6.28
C ALA A 104 9.64 3.13 5.03
N ILE A 105 9.43 4.45 5.20
CA ILE A 105 9.40 5.44 4.11
C ILE A 105 10.69 5.36 3.28
N ALA A 106 11.85 5.31 3.94
CA ALA A 106 13.14 5.22 3.25
C ALA A 106 13.28 3.95 2.38
N LYS A 107 12.67 2.82 2.78
CA LYS A 107 12.70 1.59 1.97
C LYS A 107 11.75 1.63 0.77
N HIS A 108 10.67 2.41 0.84
CA HIS A 108 9.65 2.46 -0.21
C HIS A 108 10.11 3.13 -1.50
N GLN A 109 11.17 3.95 -1.46
CA GLN A 109 11.85 4.44 -2.66
C GLN A 109 12.34 3.27 -3.53
N GLY A 110 13.06 2.32 -2.90
CA GLY A 110 13.55 1.13 -3.58
C GLY A 110 12.44 0.14 -3.93
N PHE A 111 11.36 0.07 -3.16
CA PHE A 111 10.22 -0.77 -3.50
C PHE A 111 9.50 -0.29 -4.74
N ALA A 112 9.21 1.00 -4.88
CA ALA A 112 8.52 1.51 -6.08
C ALA A 112 9.26 1.14 -7.37
N ALA A 113 10.59 1.28 -7.40
CA ALA A 113 11.38 0.88 -8.56
C ALA A 113 11.27 -0.64 -8.85
N ARG A 114 11.45 -1.47 -7.81
CA ARG A 114 11.36 -2.94 -7.96
C ARG A 114 9.96 -3.40 -8.36
N LEU A 115 8.92 -2.83 -7.76
CA LEU A 115 7.53 -3.14 -8.09
C LEU A 115 7.22 -2.76 -9.53
N SER A 116 7.72 -1.62 -10.02
CA SER A 116 7.57 -1.20 -11.41
C SER A 116 8.16 -2.23 -12.38
N GLY A 117 9.38 -2.68 -12.12
CA GLY A 117 10.04 -3.73 -12.92
C GLY A 117 9.32 -5.08 -12.83
N ILE A 118 8.91 -5.51 -11.64
CA ILE A 118 8.16 -6.76 -11.45
C ILE A 118 6.84 -6.74 -12.24
N LEU A 119 6.08 -5.64 -12.16
CA LEU A 119 4.82 -5.50 -12.89
C LEU A 119 5.03 -5.51 -14.41
N TYR A 120 6.07 -4.82 -14.90
CA TYR A 120 6.43 -4.84 -16.31
C TYR A 120 6.80 -6.25 -16.78
N LEU A 121 7.68 -6.94 -16.07
CA LEU A 121 8.11 -8.29 -16.44
C LEU A 121 6.95 -9.29 -16.41
N LEU A 122 6.09 -9.24 -15.39
CA LEU A 122 4.89 -10.09 -15.33
C LEU A 122 3.96 -9.83 -16.52
N TRP A 123 3.80 -8.57 -16.91
CA TRP A 123 3.00 -8.21 -18.08
C TRP A 123 3.60 -8.78 -19.38
N GLN A 124 4.90 -8.57 -19.62
CA GLN A 124 5.57 -9.08 -20.82
C GLN A 124 5.51 -10.62 -20.90
N VAL A 125 5.72 -11.30 -19.77
CA VAL A 125 5.65 -12.77 -19.66
C VAL A 125 4.23 -13.29 -19.90
N ARG A 126 3.20 -12.52 -19.56
CA ARG A 126 1.79 -12.83 -19.86
C ARG A 126 1.49 -12.67 -21.35
N GLU A 127 1.95 -11.59 -21.95
CA GLU A 127 1.78 -11.32 -23.39
C GLU A 127 2.69 -12.18 -24.27
N ASN A 128 3.54 -13.02 -23.66
CA ASN A 128 4.51 -13.88 -24.32
C ASN A 128 5.51 -13.10 -25.20
N VAL A 129 5.87 -11.89 -24.75
CA VAL A 129 6.80 -10.98 -25.40
C VAL A 129 8.11 -10.93 -24.62
N THR A 130 9.24 -10.87 -25.33
CA THR A 130 10.55 -10.64 -24.71
C THR A 130 10.61 -9.21 -24.18
N PRO A 131 10.87 -9.00 -22.87
CA PRO A 131 10.91 -7.67 -22.30
C PRO A 131 12.00 -6.80 -22.94
N GLU A 132 11.63 -5.59 -23.33
CA GLU A 132 12.60 -4.55 -23.69
C GLU A 132 13.28 -4.01 -22.43
N LYS A 133 14.48 -3.46 -22.57
CA LYS A 133 15.23 -2.89 -21.44
C LYS A 133 14.66 -1.57 -20.92
N VAL A 134 13.67 -0.99 -21.60
CA VAL A 134 13.03 0.28 -21.21
C VAL A 134 11.64 -0.01 -20.65
N ILE A 135 11.43 0.34 -19.39
CA ILE A 135 10.15 0.19 -18.68
C ILE A 135 9.30 1.43 -18.97
N PRO A 136 8.10 1.27 -19.55
CA PRO A 136 7.20 2.39 -19.83
C PRO A 136 6.66 3.06 -18.56
N ALA A 137 6.39 4.36 -18.64
CA ALA A 137 5.88 5.20 -17.54
C ALA A 137 4.65 4.62 -16.83
N VAL A 138 3.76 3.93 -17.55
CA VAL A 138 2.56 3.32 -16.97
C VAL A 138 2.90 2.30 -15.88
N PHE A 139 3.94 1.47 -16.07
CA PHE A 139 4.36 0.49 -15.08
C PHE A 139 5.06 1.16 -13.89
N VAL A 140 5.76 2.27 -14.15
CA VAL A 140 6.32 3.10 -13.08
C VAL A 140 5.22 3.68 -12.20
N GLN A 141 4.17 4.22 -12.80
CA GLN A 141 3.02 4.73 -12.06
C GLN A 141 2.30 3.64 -11.27
N MET A 142 2.13 2.44 -11.82
CA MET A 142 1.54 1.31 -11.11
C MET A 142 2.40 0.87 -9.92
N GLY A 143 3.73 0.81 -10.09
CA GLY A 143 4.67 0.49 -9.01
C GLY A 143 4.65 1.54 -7.89
N ILE A 144 4.57 2.83 -8.24
CA ILE A 144 4.37 3.93 -7.27
C ILE A 144 3.06 3.76 -6.51
N ASN A 145 1.95 3.50 -7.20
CA ASN A 145 0.65 3.32 -6.56
C ASN A 145 0.66 2.15 -5.58
N LEU A 146 1.26 1.03 -5.97
CA LEU A 146 1.38 -0.14 -5.12
C LEU A 146 2.30 0.11 -3.91
N SER A 147 3.39 0.86 -4.10
CA SER A 147 4.24 1.33 -3.01
C SER A 147 3.48 2.23 -2.02
N LYS A 148 2.70 3.20 -2.52
CA LYS A 148 1.83 4.06 -1.68
C LYS A 148 0.83 3.23 -0.88
N PHE A 149 0.20 2.25 -1.52
CA PHE A 149 -0.72 1.33 -0.87
C PHE A 149 -0.06 0.57 0.29
N PHE A 150 1.09 -0.07 0.07
CA PHE A 150 1.79 -0.83 1.11
C PHE A 150 2.33 0.04 2.24
N LEU A 151 2.82 1.25 1.93
CA LEU A 151 3.21 2.20 2.96
C LEU A 151 1.99 2.61 3.81
N GLY A 152 0.83 2.80 3.18
CA GLY A 152 -0.42 3.06 3.88
C GLY A 152 -0.82 1.95 4.85
N GLN A 153 -0.61 0.68 4.47
CA GLN A 153 -0.84 -0.46 5.36
C GLN A 153 0.04 -0.39 6.62
N ILE A 154 1.33 -0.02 6.48
CA ILE A 154 2.24 0.16 7.62
C ILE A 154 1.78 1.30 8.52
N THR A 155 1.41 2.45 7.95
CA THR A 155 0.89 3.60 8.70
C THR A 155 -0.35 3.22 9.52
N LEU A 156 -1.22 2.36 8.98
CA LEU A 156 -2.37 1.84 9.72
C LEU A 156 -1.99 0.91 10.86
N PHE A 157 -0.98 0.06 10.69
CA PHE A 157 -0.48 -0.73 11.81
C PHE A 157 -0.02 0.17 12.96
N TYR A 158 0.70 1.26 12.66
CA TYR A 158 1.06 2.26 13.67
C TYR A 158 -0.16 2.88 14.33
N ALA A 159 -1.17 3.25 13.52
CA ALA A 159 -2.37 3.85 14.05
C ALA A 159 -3.13 2.90 14.99
N ASN A 160 -3.22 1.62 14.63
CA ASN A 160 -3.94 0.62 15.41
C ASN A 160 -3.15 0.09 16.63
N SER A 161 -1.84 0.34 16.69
CA SER A 161 -0.97 -0.18 17.77
C SER A 161 -0.94 0.72 19.02
N GLY A 162 -1.52 1.92 18.98
CA GLY A 162 -1.74 2.74 20.17
C GLY A 162 -0.49 3.33 20.86
N VAL A 163 0.70 3.21 20.26
CA VAL A 163 1.97 3.72 20.85
C VAL A 163 2.19 5.22 20.59
N SER A 164 1.39 5.85 19.73
CA SER A 164 1.41 7.31 19.63
C SER A 164 0.38 7.91 20.58
N ASN A 165 0.83 8.82 21.44
CA ASN A 165 0.01 9.80 22.18
C ASN A 165 -0.87 10.71 21.28
N SER A 166 -1.08 10.37 20.00
CA SER A 166 -2.01 11.04 19.11
C SER A 166 -3.34 10.29 19.12
N LYS A 167 -4.36 10.92 19.69
CA LYS A 167 -5.76 10.50 19.59
C LYS A 167 -6.24 10.33 18.13
N LEU A 168 -5.47 10.72 17.11
CA LEU A 168 -5.82 10.67 15.69
C LEU A 168 -5.86 9.25 15.12
N ALA A 169 -4.94 8.39 15.54
CA ALA A 169 -4.78 7.06 14.99
C ALA A 169 -6.00 6.13 15.25
N PRO A 170 -6.53 6.06 16.50
CA PRO A 170 -7.81 5.41 16.77
C PRO A 170 -8.99 6.05 16.01
N LYS A 171 -8.94 7.38 15.79
CA LYS A 171 -10.00 8.10 15.08
C LYS A 171 -10.02 7.76 13.59
N LEU A 172 -8.87 7.59 12.94
CA LEU A 172 -8.80 7.15 11.53
C LEU A 172 -9.48 5.79 11.35
N SER A 173 -9.17 4.83 12.22
CA SER A 173 -9.78 3.50 12.19
C SER A 173 -11.29 3.55 12.45
N GLN A 174 -11.73 4.37 13.39
CA GLN A 174 -13.16 4.62 13.64
C GLN A 174 -13.86 5.23 12.42
N ILE A 175 -13.21 6.15 11.70
CA ILE A 175 -13.77 6.74 10.47
C ILE A 175 -13.91 5.67 9.38
N VAL A 176 -12.91 4.81 9.20
CA VAL A 176 -12.97 3.69 8.23
C VAL A 176 -14.07 2.70 8.61
N GLU A 177 -14.27 2.39 9.89
CA GLU A 177 -15.37 1.55 10.34
C GLU A 177 -16.74 2.19 10.09
N LEU A 178 -16.87 3.49 10.37
CA LEU A 178 -18.10 4.23 10.10
C LEU A 178 -18.46 4.27 8.62
N ALA A 179 -17.44 4.31 7.75
CA ALA A 179 -17.60 4.26 6.31
C ALA A 179 -18.09 2.89 5.83
N LYS A 180 -17.53 1.81 6.37
CA LYS A 180 -18.00 0.44 6.07
C LYS A 180 -19.45 0.20 6.49
N GLN A 181 -19.93 0.95 7.50
CA GLN A 181 -21.32 0.92 7.94
C GLN A 181 -22.25 1.81 7.11
N ALA A 182 -21.71 2.69 6.26
CA ALA A 182 -22.51 3.53 5.37
C ALA A 182 -22.89 2.74 4.11
N SER A 183 -24.19 2.65 3.83
CA SER A 183 -24.74 1.86 2.72
C SER A 183 -24.32 2.34 1.32
N ASP A 184 -23.84 3.58 1.21
CA ASP A 184 -23.38 4.20 -0.03
C ASP A 184 -21.86 4.40 -0.10
N GLY A 185 -21.11 3.91 0.91
CA GLY A 185 -19.66 4.10 0.99
C GLY A 185 -19.22 5.55 1.20
N ARG A 186 -20.15 6.44 1.58
CA ARG A 186 -19.88 7.87 1.78
C ARG A 186 -19.99 8.24 3.24
N LEU A 187 -19.11 9.11 3.69
CA LEU A 187 -19.18 9.67 5.03
C LEU A 187 -19.09 11.19 5.00
N SER A 188 -20.15 11.88 5.45
CA SER A 188 -20.10 13.34 5.57
C SER A 188 -19.32 13.78 6.82
N ASN A 189 -18.62 14.92 6.75
CA ASN A 189 -17.92 15.49 7.91
C ASN A 189 -18.90 15.76 9.08
N ARG A 190 -20.14 16.15 8.77
CA ARG A 190 -21.17 16.36 9.79
C ARG A 190 -21.52 15.09 10.54
N GLU A 191 -21.68 13.97 9.84
CA GLU A 191 -21.98 12.68 10.47
C GLU A 191 -20.80 12.16 11.27
N CYS A 192 -19.59 12.28 10.72
CA CYS A 192 -18.35 11.93 11.38
C CYS A 192 -18.18 12.72 12.71
N SER A 193 -18.37 14.04 12.65
CA SER A 193 -18.31 14.92 13.84
C SER A 193 -19.32 14.51 14.91
N ARG A 194 -20.55 14.15 14.49
CA ARG A 194 -21.62 13.75 15.41
C ARG A 194 -21.33 12.40 16.07
N LYS A 195 -20.89 11.40 15.30
CA LYS A 195 -20.67 10.04 15.80
C LYS A 195 -19.40 9.92 16.64
N LEU A 196 -18.32 10.59 16.22
CA LEU A 196 -17.02 10.50 16.89
C LEU A 196 -16.77 11.61 17.91
N LYS A 197 -17.69 12.60 18.01
CA LYS A 197 -17.56 13.78 18.88
C LYS A 197 -16.26 14.57 18.62
N ILE A 198 -15.89 14.70 17.35
CA ILE A 198 -14.69 15.40 16.88
C ILE A 198 -15.07 16.75 16.26
N LYS A 199 -14.18 17.74 16.32
CA LYS A 199 -14.37 19.03 15.63
C LYS A 199 -14.30 18.84 14.12
N LYS A 200 -15.13 19.58 13.38
CA LYS A 200 -15.20 19.49 11.90
C LYS A 200 -13.85 19.71 11.21
N ASP A 201 -13.02 20.62 11.72
CA ASP A 201 -11.72 20.92 11.14
C ASP A 201 -10.73 19.75 11.31
N GLU A 202 -10.80 19.06 12.46
CA GLU A 202 -9.97 17.89 12.74
C GLU A 202 -10.37 16.71 11.84
N ASN A 203 -11.67 16.55 11.53
CA ASN A 203 -12.13 15.53 10.57
C ASN A 203 -11.63 15.77 9.14
N LEU A 204 -11.50 17.02 8.70
CA LEU A 204 -10.98 17.32 7.36
C LEU A 204 -9.52 16.91 7.23
N THR A 205 -8.74 17.09 8.31
CA THR A 205 -7.35 16.60 8.36
C THR A 205 -7.32 15.08 8.30
N LEU A 206 -8.18 14.40 9.06
CA LEU A 206 -8.29 12.94 9.06
C LEU A 206 -8.74 12.39 7.69
N PHE A 207 -9.66 13.08 7.00
CA PHE A 207 -10.08 12.72 5.64
C PHE A 207 -8.94 12.87 4.63
N ARG A 208 -8.17 13.95 4.68
CA ARG A 208 -6.98 14.08 3.83
C ARG A 208 -5.95 12.99 4.09
N GLU A 209 -5.79 12.61 5.36
CA GLU A 209 -4.91 11.51 5.74
C GLU A 209 -5.41 10.18 5.16
N LEU A 210 -6.71 9.89 5.21
CA LEU A 210 -7.31 8.71 4.56
C LEU A 210 -7.20 8.72 3.03
N GLU A 211 -7.27 9.89 2.40
CA GLU A 211 -7.04 10.07 0.96
C GLU A 211 -5.59 9.75 0.59
N LEU A 212 -4.63 10.25 1.36
CA LEU A 212 -3.21 9.93 1.20
C LEU A 212 -2.91 8.44 1.42
N LEU A 213 -3.68 7.79 2.29
CA LEU A 213 -3.61 6.35 2.55
C LEU A 213 -4.34 5.51 1.48
N GLY A 214 -4.99 6.13 0.50
CA GLY A 214 -5.62 5.46 -0.65
C GLY A 214 -6.97 4.81 -0.37
N TYR A 215 -7.64 5.15 0.74
CA TYR A 215 -8.95 4.59 1.10
C TYR A 215 -10.14 5.26 0.39
N GLY A 216 -9.88 6.32 -0.36
CA GLY A 216 -10.92 7.09 -1.00
C GLY A 216 -10.47 8.48 -1.40
N LYS A 217 -11.43 9.36 -1.69
CA LYS A 217 -11.19 10.75 -2.06
C LYS A 217 -11.93 11.70 -1.13
N ALA A 218 -11.25 12.76 -0.69
CA ALA A 218 -11.87 13.79 0.11
C ALA A 218 -12.63 14.78 -0.81
N GLU A 219 -13.95 14.86 -0.67
CA GLU A 219 -14.76 15.83 -1.42
C GLU A 219 -14.69 17.21 -0.77
N THR A 220 -13.98 18.14 -1.42
CA THR A 220 -13.80 19.52 -0.93
C THR A 220 -15.10 20.34 -0.99
N LYS A 221 -15.99 20.06 -1.96
CA LYS A 221 -17.24 20.82 -2.16
C LYS A 221 -18.33 20.48 -1.15
N ARG A 222 -18.37 19.26 -0.63
CA ARG A 222 -19.40 18.79 0.31
C ARG A 222 -18.85 18.52 1.72
N GLN A 223 -17.55 18.71 1.93
CA GLN A 223 -16.86 18.35 3.16
C GLN A 223 -17.20 16.90 3.56
N GLY A 224 -16.94 15.97 2.65
CA GLY A 224 -17.21 14.54 2.83
C GLY A 224 -16.04 13.70 2.38
N PHE A 225 -16.11 12.39 2.61
CA PHE A 225 -15.13 11.44 2.11
C PHE A 225 -15.86 10.29 1.42
N ASP A 226 -15.50 10.05 0.16
CA ASP A 226 -16.01 8.96 -0.65
C ASP A 226 -14.98 7.83 -0.61
N PHE A 227 -15.35 6.70 -0.02
CA PHE A 227 -14.47 5.54 0.05
C PHE A 227 -14.51 4.77 -1.27
N VAL A 228 -13.36 4.22 -1.69
CA VAL A 228 -13.17 3.47 -2.95
C VAL A 228 -13.03 1.98 -2.67
#